data_AF-A0A239DET7-F1
#
_entry.id   AF-A0A239DET7-F1
#
_cell.length_a   1.000
_cell.length_b   1.000
_cell.length_c   1.000
_cell.angle_alpha   90.00
_cell.angle_beta   90.00
_cell.angle_gamma   90.00
#
_symmetry.space_group_name_H-M   'P 1'
#
loop_
_entity.id
_entity.type
_entity.pdbx_description
1 polymer ?
#
loop_
_entity_poly.entity_id
_entity_poly.type
_entity_poly.pdbx_seq_one_letter_code
_entity_poly.pdbx_strand_id
1 'polypeptide(L)'
;MILKLFKTPYISLFCATAFVITNISCKNDTSKKEAITPEVTKENPANASLKNALTLYASFDNGINADFALGDAQLYSVPNRKARDSAQIGLHKEGVRIAEGAGKYGNGLLYTEDSKGYIYYPSKNNIAYNTESWEGAISFWLSLDPATDLDPGYCDPIQITDVSYNDAAIWVDFTKENPRDFRLGVIGDRDSWNPTPEGPDNENPIFIEQLAGVSNPPFAKGTWTHILINYTSLNTDHGKAALYMNGELKGIRKDIKDPFTWELEKSNIYLGLGYIGLMDELSIYNKHLSQEEITTLYSLEKGVHQLLD
;
A
#
# COMPACT_ATOMS: atom_id res chain seq x y z
N MET A 1 -69.53 41.90 -24.47
CA MET A 1 -68.38 42.48 -23.75
C MET A 1 -67.13 41.98 -24.48
N ILE A 2 -66.68 42.67 -25.54
CA ILE A 2 -65.55 43.64 -25.56
C ILE A 2 -64.26 42.95 -25.06
N LEU A 3 -63.14 42.80 -25.79
CA LEU A 3 -62.63 43.28 -27.08
C LEU A 3 -61.34 42.48 -27.42
N LYS A 4 -61.11 42.22 -28.73
CA LYS A 4 -59.85 42.14 -29.52
C LYS A 4 -58.62 41.34 -28.99
N LEU A 5 -58.18 40.27 -29.67
CA LEU A 5 -57.30 40.23 -30.88
C LEU A 5 -55.92 40.88 -30.67
N PHE A 6 -54.82 40.12 -30.81
CA PHE A 6 -53.86 40.29 -31.91
C PHE A 6 -52.88 39.09 -32.02
N LYS A 7 -52.56 38.76 -33.27
CA LYS A 7 -51.68 37.70 -33.77
C LYS A 7 -50.22 38.18 -33.88
N THR A 8 -49.31 37.19 -33.91
CA THR A 8 -47.94 37.07 -34.50
C THR A 8 -47.58 38.04 -35.66
N PRO A 9 -46.30 38.26 -36.08
CA PRO A 9 -45.21 37.26 -36.28
C PRO A 9 -43.73 37.74 -36.16
N TYR A 10 -42.80 36.80 -36.41
CA TYR A 10 -41.37 36.97 -36.74
C TYR A 10 -41.12 37.83 -37.99
N ILE A 11 -40.08 38.69 -37.99
CA ILE A 11 -39.36 39.18 -39.19
C ILE A 11 -37.87 39.38 -38.84
N SER A 12 -37.02 38.78 -39.66
CA SER A 12 -35.57 38.97 -39.79
C SER A 12 -35.22 40.16 -40.69
N LEU A 13 -34.20 40.98 -40.39
CA LEU A 13 -33.39 41.65 -41.44
C LEU A 13 -32.04 42.24 -40.98
N PHE A 14 -31.08 42.06 -41.89
CA PHE A 14 -29.69 42.48 -42.09
C PHE A 14 -29.22 43.92 -41.73
N CYS A 15 -27.94 43.97 -41.34
CA CYS A 15 -26.83 44.90 -41.67
C CYS A 15 -27.03 46.42 -41.76
N ALA A 16 -26.21 47.16 -41.00
CA ALA A 16 -25.41 48.27 -41.53
C ALA A 16 -24.19 48.58 -40.64
N THR A 17 -23.03 48.64 -41.27
CA THR A 17 -21.70 49.03 -40.78
C THR A 17 -21.63 50.50 -40.36
N ALA A 18 -20.94 50.79 -39.25
CA ALA A 18 -20.37 52.11 -38.99
C ALA A 18 -18.94 51.95 -38.45
N PHE A 19 -17.99 52.39 -39.28
CA PHE A 19 -16.56 52.44 -39.03
C PHE A 19 -16.28 53.64 -38.11
N VAL A 20 -15.84 53.40 -36.87
CA VAL A 20 -15.35 54.48 -35.99
C VAL A 20 -13.84 54.38 -35.90
N ILE A 21 -13.17 55.33 -36.55
CA ILE A 21 -11.73 55.54 -36.46
C ILE A 21 -11.49 56.35 -35.18
N THR A 22 -10.95 55.72 -34.14
CA THR A 22 -10.35 56.43 -33.01
C THR A 22 -8.84 56.44 -33.17
N ASN A 23 -8.30 57.65 -33.30
CA ASN A 23 -6.86 57.92 -33.29
C ASN A 23 -6.26 57.52 -31.95
N ILE A 24 -5.55 56.38 -31.90
CA ILE A 24 -4.69 56.04 -30.78
C ILE A 24 -3.36 56.75 -30.99
N SER A 25 -3.17 57.86 -30.28
CA SER A 25 -1.89 58.52 -30.13
C SER A 25 -0.93 57.61 -29.37
N CYS A 26 0.24 57.36 -29.97
CA CYS A 26 1.30 56.52 -29.44
C CYS A 26 1.82 57.06 -28.11
N LYS A 27 1.60 56.30 -27.02
CA LYS A 27 2.52 56.29 -25.88
C LYS A 27 3.36 55.03 -25.97
N ASN A 28 4.66 55.22 -26.14
CA ASN A 28 5.65 54.16 -26.02
C ASN A 28 5.69 53.69 -24.56
N ASP A 29 4.95 52.63 -24.24
CA ASP A 29 5.24 51.81 -23.08
C ASP A 29 6.14 50.66 -23.51
N THR A 30 7.43 50.79 -23.21
CA THR A 30 8.39 49.69 -23.18
C THR A 30 8.01 48.71 -22.07
N SER A 31 7.04 47.83 -22.33
CA SER A 31 6.91 46.61 -21.55
C SER A 31 7.92 45.60 -22.08
N LYS A 32 8.96 45.35 -21.28
CA LYS A 32 9.83 44.18 -21.46
C LYS A 32 8.93 42.95 -21.43
N LYS A 33 8.91 42.21 -22.53
CA LYS A 33 8.39 40.85 -22.58
C LYS A 33 9.35 40.00 -21.73
N GLU A 34 9.02 39.82 -20.46
CA GLU A 34 9.70 38.83 -19.63
C GLU A 34 9.50 37.47 -20.29
N ALA A 35 10.62 36.85 -20.67
CA ALA A 35 10.63 35.49 -21.12
C ALA A 35 10.11 34.62 -19.96
N ILE A 36 8.99 33.95 -20.17
CA ILE A 36 8.52 32.88 -19.29
C ILE A 36 9.59 31.78 -19.39
N THR A 37 10.50 31.79 -18.44
CA THR A 37 11.41 30.67 -18.20
C THR A 37 10.51 29.51 -17.77
N PRO A 38 10.59 28.33 -18.41
CA PRO A 38 9.84 27.18 -17.91
C PRO A 38 10.28 26.95 -16.46
N GLU A 39 9.32 27.01 -15.54
CA GLU A 39 9.54 26.70 -14.14
C GLU A 39 9.93 25.22 -14.10
N VAL A 40 11.24 24.95 -14.05
CA VAL A 40 11.77 23.61 -13.82
C VAL A 40 11.32 23.27 -12.40
N THR A 41 10.19 22.58 -12.28
CA THR A 41 9.74 22.01 -11.01
C THR A 41 10.84 21.10 -10.52
N LYS A 42 11.63 21.58 -9.56
CA LYS A 42 12.60 20.76 -8.84
C LYS A 42 11.81 19.63 -8.19
N GLU A 43 12.07 18.40 -8.62
CA GLU A 43 11.50 17.20 -8.03
C GLU A 43 11.71 17.24 -6.50
N ASN A 44 10.66 16.96 -5.73
CA ASN A 44 10.77 16.88 -4.27
C ASN A 44 11.82 15.80 -3.92
N PRO A 45 12.89 16.12 -3.16
CA PRO A 45 13.93 15.16 -2.81
C PRO A 45 13.39 13.89 -2.14
N ALA A 46 12.33 13.99 -1.33
CA ALA A 46 11.68 12.85 -0.72
C ALA A 46 11.00 11.95 -1.76
N ASN A 47 10.34 12.53 -2.78
CA ASN A 47 9.75 11.77 -3.88
C ASN A 47 10.82 11.03 -4.68
N ALA A 48 11.91 11.73 -5.04
CA ALA A 48 13.02 11.11 -5.77
C ALA A 48 13.65 9.97 -4.96
N SER A 49 13.83 10.16 -3.65
CA SER A 49 14.35 9.14 -2.75
C SER A 49 13.42 7.92 -2.65
N LEU A 50 12.10 8.13 -2.50
CA LEU A 50 11.10 7.06 -2.50
C LEU A 50 11.06 6.31 -3.84
N LYS A 51 11.06 7.03 -4.97
CA LYS A 51 11.11 6.46 -6.33
C LYS A 51 12.31 5.54 -6.50
N ASN A 52 13.49 6.00 -6.10
CA ASN A 52 14.74 5.23 -6.21
C ASN A 52 14.78 4.01 -5.27
N ALA A 53 14.03 4.06 -4.16
CA ALA A 53 13.99 2.97 -3.18
C ALA A 53 12.91 1.91 -3.51
N LEU A 54 11.93 2.23 -4.34
CA LEU A 54 10.81 1.34 -4.67
C LEU A 54 11.30 0.05 -5.34
N THR A 55 10.81 -1.10 -4.88
CA THR A 55 11.16 -2.44 -5.41
C THR A 55 9.97 -3.21 -5.96
N LEU A 56 8.77 -2.94 -5.42
CA LEU A 56 7.51 -3.52 -5.87
C LEU A 56 6.42 -2.47 -5.66
N TYR A 57 5.51 -2.34 -6.62
CA TYR A 57 4.28 -1.56 -6.49
C TYR A 57 3.14 -2.23 -7.26
N ALA A 58 2.03 -2.48 -6.56
CA ALA A 58 0.77 -2.93 -7.12
C ALA A 58 -0.35 -1.97 -6.69
N SER A 59 -0.81 -1.17 -7.64
CA SER A 59 -1.96 -0.27 -7.53
C SER A 59 -3.29 -1.03 -7.62
N PHE A 60 -3.29 -2.20 -8.25
CA PHE A 60 -4.51 -2.91 -8.67
C PHE A 60 -5.39 -2.17 -9.71
N ASP A 61 -4.97 -1.00 -10.19
CA ASP A 61 -5.66 -0.23 -11.22
C ASP A 61 -5.62 -0.92 -12.59
N ASN A 62 -4.48 -1.50 -12.93
CA ASN A 62 -4.23 -2.13 -14.23
C ASN A 62 -4.36 -3.66 -14.18
N GLY A 63 -5.03 -4.19 -13.14
CA GLY A 63 -5.20 -5.61 -12.90
C GLY A 63 -4.38 -6.10 -11.71
N ILE A 64 -4.18 -7.42 -11.63
CA ILE A 64 -3.63 -8.07 -10.44
C ILE A 64 -2.10 -8.15 -10.38
N ASN A 65 -1.40 -7.81 -11.46
CA ASN A 65 0.06 -7.83 -11.46
C ASN A 65 0.59 -6.50 -10.95
N ALA A 66 1.79 -6.50 -10.38
CA ALA A 66 2.45 -5.29 -9.95
C ALA A 66 2.73 -4.37 -11.15
N ASP A 67 2.37 -3.09 -11.03
CA ASP A 67 2.66 -2.03 -12.00
C ASP A 67 4.17 -1.77 -12.13
N PHE A 68 4.92 -2.00 -11.06
CA PHE A 68 6.37 -1.94 -11.04
C PHE A 68 6.95 -3.05 -10.16
N ALA A 69 8.01 -3.71 -10.62
CA ALA A 69 8.75 -4.70 -9.85
C ALA A 69 10.21 -4.76 -10.32
N LEU A 70 11.16 -4.89 -9.38
CA LEU A 70 12.53 -5.28 -9.69
C LEU A 70 12.69 -6.80 -9.83
N GLY A 71 11.79 -7.56 -9.19
CA GLY A 71 11.65 -9.00 -9.33
C GLY A 71 10.51 -9.41 -10.25
N ASP A 72 9.86 -10.52 -9.92
CA ASP A 72 8.68 -10.98 -10.65
C ASP A 72 7.46 -10.11 -10.27
N ALA A 73 6.79 -9.54 -11.27
CA ALA A 73 5.60 -8.72 -11.11
C ALA A 73 4.30 -9.54 -11.06
N GLN A 74 4.35 -10.85 -11.34
CA GLN A 74 3.16 -11.68 -11.44
C GLN A 74 2.61 -12.04 -10.07
N LEU A 75 1.29 -11.95 -9.92
CA LEU A 75 0.59 -12.54 -8.79
C LEU A 75 0.41 -14.04 -9.03
N TYR A 76 0.64 -14.85 -8.02
CA TYR A 76 0.42 -16.29 -8.04
C TYR A 76 -0.66 -16.70 -7.05
N SER A 77 -1.36 -17.79 -7.35
CA SER A 77 -2.28 -18.47 -6.44
C SER A 77 -1.79 -19.88 -6.13
N VAL A 78 -1.92 -20.32 -4.88
CA VAL A 78 -1.53 -21.66 -4.44
C VAL A 78 -2.54 -22.25 -3.45
N PRO A 79 -2.88 -23.55 -3.51
CA PRO A 79 -3.83 -24.16 -2.59
C PRO A 79 -3.41 -24.11 -1.12
N ASN A 80 -2.10 -24.18 -0.84
CA ASN A 80 -1.51 -23.98 0.48
C ASN A 80 0.02 -23.80 0.37
N ARG A 81 0.67 -23.32 1.43
CA ARG A 81 2.13 -23.06 1.50
C ARG A 81 3.02 -24.28 1.22
N LYS A 82 2.54 -25.52 1.44
CA LYS A 82 3.30 -26.74 1.17
C LYS A 82 3.19 -27.20 -0.28
N ALA A 83 2.25 -26.65 -1.05
CA ALA A 83 1.99 -27.00 -2.44
C ALA A 83 2.53 -25.94 -3.42
N ARG A 84 3.66 -25.28 -3.11
CA ARG A 84 4.23 -24.22 -3.96
C ARG A 84 4.52 -24.67 -5.40
N ASP A 85 4.90 -25.93 -5.60
CA ASP A 85 5.13 -26.49 -6.94
C ASP A 85 3.86 -26.55 -7.80
N SER A 86 2.67 -26.40 -7.19
CA SER A 86 1.39 -26.28 -7.88
C SER A 86 0.91 -24.83 -8.01
N ALA A 87 1.77 -23.84 -7.81
CA ALA A 87 1.41 -22.43 -7.96
C ALA A 87 0.93 -22.15 -9.39
N GLN A 88 -0.11 -21.35 -9.50
CA GLN A 88 -0.69 -20.91 -10.76
C GLN A 88 -0.51 -19.41 -10.90
N ILE A 89 -0.04 -18.95 -12.05
CA ILE A 89 0.00 -17.53 -12.36
C ILE A 89 -1.43 -17.01 -12.43
N GLY A 90 -1.68 -15.88 -11.77
CA GLY A 90 -2.95 -15.18 -11.72
C GLY A 90 -3.73 -15.39 -10.42
N LEU A 91 -4.91 -14.78 -10.38
CA LEU A 91 -5.83 -14.80 -9.24
C LEU A 91 -6.85 -15.93 -9.41
N HIS A 92 -6.65 -17.01 -8.67
CA HIS A 92 -7.49 -18.23 -8.66
C HIS A 92 -8.05 -18.53 -7.27
N LYS A 93 -7.92 -17.58 -6.33
CA LYS A 93 -8.47 -17.66 -4.98
C LYS A 93 -9.93 -17.21 -4.99
N GLU A 94 -10.83 -18.04 -4.47
CA GLU A 94 -12.25 -17.70 -4.33
C GLU A 94 -12.43 -16.49 -3.41
N GLY A 95 -13.46 -15.69 -3.64
CA GLY A 95 -13.76 -14.54 -2.79
C GLY A 95 -12.77 -13.37 -2.92
N VAL A 96 -11.83 -13.41 -3.88
CA VAL A 96 -10.88 -12.32 -4.12
C VAL A 96 -11.02 -11.83 -5.55
N ARG A 97 -11.12 -10.52 -5.75
CA ARG A 97 -11.25 -9.89 -7.07
C ARG A 97 -10.81 -8.44 -7.08
N ILE A 98 -10.55 -7.91 -8.26
CA ILE A 98 -10.50 -6.47 -8.48
C ILE A 98 -11.90 -5.88 -8.23
N ALA A 99 -11.96 -4.81 -7.45
CA ALA A 99 -13.14 -3.99 -7.24
C ALA A 99 -12.94 -2.64 -7.94
N GLU A 100 -13.60 -2.49 -9.09
CA GLU A 100 -13.47 -1.29 -9.92
C GLU A 100 -13.94 -0.03 -9.19
N GLY A 101 -13.12 1.03 -9.20
CA GLY A 101 -13.43 2.33 -8.60
C GLY A 101 -13.59 2.33 -7.08
N ALA A 102 -13.25 1.22 -6.40
CA ALA A 102 -13.43 1.06 -4.96
C ALA A 102 -12.12 1.17 -4.17
N GLY A 103 -10.98 1.42 -4.84
CA GLY A 103 -9.67 1.60 -4.22
C GLY A 103 -9.57 2.89 -3.40
N LYS A 104 -8.44 3.04 -2.70
CA LYS A 104 -8.00 4.32 -2.14
C LYS A 104 -7.71 5.30 -3.27
N TYR A 105 -7.18 4.79 -4.38
CA TYR A 105 -7.08 5.45 -5.67
C TYR A 105 -7.53 4.43 -6.73
N GLY A 106 -8.46 4.81 -7.61
CA GLY A 106 -8.94 3.91 -8.67
C GLY A 106 -9.57 2.60 -8.17
N ASN A 107 -9.04 1.46 -8.60
CA ASN A 107 -9.49 0.12 -8.27
C ASN A 107 -8.81 -0.38 -7.00
N GLY A 108 -9.29 -1.49 -6.43
CA GLY A 108 -8.63 -2.12 -5.30
C GLY A 108 -8.81 -3.63 -5.30
N LEU A 109 -8.04 -4.33 -4.47
CA LEU A 109 -8.18 -5.76 -4.25
C LEU A 109 -9.19 -6.02 -3.13
N LEU A 110 -10.35 -6.57 -3.49
CA LEU A 110 -11.43 -6.88 -2.54
C LEU A 110 -11.39 -8.35 -2.15
N TYR A 111 -11.49 -8.58 -0.85
CA TYR A 111 -11.70 -9.88 -0.23
C TYR A 111 -13.12 -9.92 0.36
N THR A 112 -13.94 -10.88 -0.04
CA THR A 112 -15.35 -10.98 0.37
C THR A 112 -15.62 -12.09 1.39
N GLU A 113 -14.69 -13.00 1.59
CA GLU A 113 -14.80 -14.14 2.50
C GLU A 113 -13.42 -14.71 2.86
N ASP A 114 -13.31 -15.41 3.99
CA ASP A 114 -12.15 -16.24 4.29
C ASP A 114 -12.20 -17.56 3.49
N SER A 115 -11.58 -17.53 2.31
CA SER A 115 -11.48 -18.71 1.44
C SER A 115 -10.17 -19.46 1.61
N LYS A 116 -10.09 -20.70 1.13
CA LYS A 116 -8.84 -21.48 1.13
C LYS A 116 -7.83 -20.96 0.11
N GLY A 117 -6.58 -21.39 0.28
CA GLY A 117 -5.47 -21.01 -0.60
C GLY A 117 -4.91 -19.62 -0.32
N TYR A 118 -3.80 -19.32 -0.96
CA TYR A 118 -3.06 -18.09 -0.80
C TYR A 118 -2.79 -17.44 -2.14
N ILE A 119 -2.72 -16.12 -2.15
CA ILE A 119 -2.14 -15.35 -3.25
C ILE A 119 -0.87 -14.65 -2.77
N TYR A 120 0.08 -14.46 -3.68
CA TYR A 120 1.35 -13.83 -3.35
C TYR A 120 2.08 -13.25 -4.56
N TYR A 121 2.99 -12.32 -4.29
CA TYR A 121 4.10 -11.98 -5.18
C TYR A 121 5.39 -12.66 -4.69
N PRO A 122 6.25 -13.18 -5.58
CA PRO A 122 7.55 -13.71 -5.16
C PRO A 122 8.41 -12.64 -4.50
N SER A 123 9.10 -12.98 -3.40
CA SER A 123 9.95 -12.01 -2.69
C SER A 123 11.29 -11.76 -3.39
N LYS A 124 11.80 -12.74 -4.15
CA LYS A 124 13.11 -12.62 -4.83
C LYS A 124 13.17 -11.35 -5.68
N ASN A 125 14.18 -10.51 -5.41
CA ASN A 125 14.41 -9.18 -5.99
C ASN A 125 13.34 -8.11 -5.68
N ASN A 126 12.16 -8.47 -5.19
CA ASN A 126 11.14 -7.53 -4.70
C ASN A 126 11.36 -7.14 -3.23
N ILE A 127 12.05 -7.98 -2.45
CA ILE A 127 12.50 -7.69 -1.08
C ILE A 127 14.03 -7.61 -1.09
N ALA A 128 14.58 -6.57 -0.46
CA ALA A 128 16.02 -6.35 -0.32
C ALA A 128 16.65 -7.20 0.80
N TYR A 129 16.35 -8.50 0.82
CA TYR A 129 16.89 -9.43 1.80
C TYR A 129 18.41 -9.58 1.67
N ASN A 130 19.09 -9.64 2.81
CA ASN A 130 20.52 -9.91 2.90
C ASN A 130 20.84 -10.69 4.20
N THR A 131 21.79 -11.63 4.13
CA THR A 131 22.16 -12.50 5.25
C THR A 131 22.97 -11.81 6.35
N GLU A 132 23.54 -10.63 6.10
CA GLU A 132 24.41 -9.88 7.02
C GLU A 132 23.68 -8.72 7.69
N SER A 133 23.05 -7.85 6.90
CA SER A 133 22.26 -6.73 7.41
C SER A 133 21.28 -6.28 6.35
N TRP A 134 20.00 -6.17 6.72
CA TRP A 134 18.98 -5.71 5.79
C TRP A 134 17.90 -4.86 6.45
N GLU A 135 17.25 -4.10 5.58
CA GLU A 135 16.31 -3.04 5.90
C GLU A 135 15.30 -2.88 4.78
N GLY A 136 14.23 -2.15 5.07
CA GLY A 136 13.18 -1.92 4.08
C GLY A 136 11.94 -1.31 4.69
N ALA A 137 10.99 -1.02 3.82
CA ALA A 137 9.65 -0.62 4.21
C ALA A 137 8.59 -1.30 3.35
N ILE A 138 7.44 -1.57 3.94
CA ILE A 138 6.27 -2.18 3.30
C ILE A 138 5.09 -1.28 3.61
N SER A 139 4.39 -0.80 2.59
CA SER A 139 3.33 0.18 2.68
C SER A 139 2.12 -0.30 1.89
N PHE A 140 0.93 -0.15 2.45
CA PHE A 140 -0.33 -0.48 1.77
C PHE A 140 -1.50 0.20 2.50
N TRP A 141 -2.66 0.19 1.89
CA TRP A 141 -3.90 0.72 2.47
C TRP A 141 -4.89 -0.40 2.73
N LEU A 142 -5.64 -0.29 3.82
CA LEU A 142 -6.73 -1.20 4.17
C LEU A 142 -8.03 -0.42 4.44
N SER A 143 -9.17 -0.99 4.06
CA SER A 143 -10.49 -0.53 4.48
C SER A 143 -11.40 -1.70 4.87
N LEU A 144 -11.76 -1.75 6.15
CA LEU A 144 -12.67 -2.72 6.77
C LEU A 144 -13.13 -2.20 8.14
N ASP A 145 -14.20 -2.78 8.67
CA ASP A 145 -14.49 -2.81 10.10
C ASP A 145 -14.07 -4.19 10.66
N PRO A 146 -12.99 -4.28 11.45
CA PRO A 146 -12.47 -5.56 11.91
C PRO A 146 -13.44 -6.30 12.86
N ALA A 147 -14.38 -5.58 13.49
CA ALA A 147 -15.33 -6.19 14.40
C ALA A 147 -16.51 -6.87 13.71
N THR A 148 -16.87 -6.40 12.51
CA THR A 148 -18.07 -6.86 11.78
C THR A 148 -17.76 -7.53 10.46
N ASP A 149 -16.62 -7.22 9.82
CA ASP A 149 -16.24 -7.79 8.54
C ASP A 149 -15.39 -9.07 8.67
N LEU A 150 -14.57 -9.22 9.73
CA LEU A 150 -13.68 -10.38 9.89
C LEU A 150 -14.34 -11.57 10.59
N ASP A 151 -14.12 -12.77 10.03
CA ASP A 151 -14.48 -14.04 10.66
C ASP A 151 -13.65 -14.30 11.94
N PRO A 152 -14.14 -15.13 12.89
CA PRO A 152 -13.38 -15.50 14.09
C PRO A 152 -12.01 -16.10 13.76
N GLY A 153 -10.96 -15.71 14.49
CA GLY A 153 -9.58 -16.18 14.26
C GLY A 153 -8.63 -15.09 13.80
N TYR A 154 -7.33 -15.38 13.76
CA TYR A 154 -6.33 -14.40 13.32
C TYR A 154 -6.48 -14.08 11.83
N CYS A 155 -6.22 -12.83 11.46
CA CYS A 155 -6.25 -12.37 10.09
C CYS A 155 -4.97 -11.59 9.81
N ASP A 156 -4.19 -12.01 8.81
CA ASP A 156 -2.92 -11.38 8.44
C ASP A 156 -3.11 -10.71 7.06
N PRO A 157 -3.35 -9.38 6.98
CA PRO A 157 -3.48 -8.70 5.70
C PRO A 157 -2.22 -8.88 4.83
N ILE A 158 -1.04 -8.96 5.43
CA ILE A 158 0.20 -9.26 4.72
C ILE A 158 1.11 -10.13 5.57
N GLN A 159 1.79 -11.09 4.93
CA GLN A 159 2.80 -11.92 5.55
C GLN A 159 3.92 -12.26 4.57
N ILE A 160 5.16 -11.94 4.94
CA ILE A 160 6.35 -12.15 4.12
C ILE A 160 7.27 -13.14 4.82
N THR A 161 7.48 -14.31 4.20
CA THR A 161 8.27 -15.42 4.76
C THR A 161 8.42 -16.52 3.68
N ASP A 162 9.42 -17.38 3.82
CA ASP A 162 9.57 -18.66 3.11
C ASP A 162 8.96 -19.85 3.87
N VAL A 163 8.63 -19.67 5.15
CA VAL A 163 8.08 -20.70 6.03
C VAL A 163 6.68 -20.32 6.52
N SER A 164 6.57 -19.63 7.66
CA SER A 164 5.31 -19.29 8.34
C SER A 164 5.48 -18.09 9.29
N TYR A 165 4.38 -17.58 9.83
CA TYR A 165 4.33 -16.37 10.69
C TYR A 165 5.33 -16.34 11.87
N ASN A 166 5.76 -17.49 12.35
CA ASN A 166 6.58 -17.70 13.52
C ASN A 166 8.04 -18.04 13.21
N ASP A 167 8.43 -18.03 11.94
CA ASP A 167 9.74 -18.47 11.48
C ASP A 167 10.22 -17.57 10.33
N ALA A 168 11.21 -16.72 10.62
CA ALA A 168 11.77 -15.73 9.70
C ALA A 168 10.67 -14.97 8.93
N ALA A 169 9.86 -14.18 9.63
CA ALA A 169 8.65 -13.59 9.06
C ALA A 169 8.43 -12.13 9.44
N ILE A 170 7.90 -11.36 8.47
CA ILE A 170 7.43 -9.99 8.65
C ILE A 170 5.94 -9.96 8.32
N TRP A 171 5.10 -9.51 9.24
CA TRP A 171 3.65 -9.48 9.05
C TRP A 171 2.99 -8.45 9.97
N VAL A 172 1.75 -8.12 9.61
CA VAL A 172 0.80 -7.51 10.55
C VAL A 172 -0.46 -8.34 10.57
N ASP A 173 -1.17 -8.33 11.71
CA ASP A 173 -2.40 -9.09 11.87
C ASP A 173 -3.44 -8.36 12.73
N PHE A 174 -4.68 -8.84 12.63
CA PHE A 174 -5.74 -8.61 13.60
C PHE A 174 -5.81 -9.80 14.55
N THR A 175 -5.90 -9.54 15.86
CA THR A 175 -6.06 -10.61 16.87
C THR A 175 -7.34 -11.39 16.66
N LYS A 176 -7.48 -12.57 17.27
CA LYS A 176 -8.58 -13.51 17.01
C LYS A 176 -9.98 -13.12 17.48
N GLU A 177 -10.11 -12.19 18.42
CA GLU A 177 -11.39 -11.85 19.07
C GLU A 177 -11.59 -10.34 19.17
N ASN A 178 -12.86 -9.92 19.32
CA ASN A 178 -13.22 -8.53 19.54
C ASN A 178 -12.99 -8.06 20.99
N PRO A 179 -12.58 -6.80 21.22
CA PRO A 179 -12.06 -5.86 20.21
C PRO A 179 -10.73 -6.37 19.63
N ARG A 180 -10.58 -6.26 18.30
CA ARG A 180 -9.40 -6.72 17.58
C ARG A 180 -8.27 -5.71 17.77
N ASP A 181 -7.17 -6.14 18.37
CA ASP A 181 -5.92 -5.40 18.31
C ASP A 181 -5.28 -5.61 16.94
N PHE A 182 -4.49 -4.65 16.48
CA PHE A 182 -3.66 -4.80 15.28
C PHE A 182 -2.19 -4.89 15.67
N ARG A 183 -1.46 -5.91 15.22
CA ARG A 183 -0.10 -6.17 15.72
C ARG A 183 0.91 -6.20 14.59
N LEU A 184 2.14 -5.82 14.91
CA LEU A 184 3.32 -6.05 14.08
C LEU A 184 4.12 -7.23 14.63
N GLY A 185 4.44 -8.19 13.75
CA GLY A 185 5.40 -9.26 13.99
C GLY A 185 6.57 -9.20 13.02
N VAL A 186 7.80 -9.24 13.54
CA VAL A 186 9.06 -9.32 12.78
C VAL A 186 9.94 -10.40 13.39
N ILE A 187 9.47 -11.64 13.30
CA ILE A 187 9.93 -12.81 14.06
C ILE A 187 11.11 -13.46 13.32
N GLY A 188 12.25 -13.65 13.98
CA GLY A 188 13.39 -14.36 13.39
C GLY A 188 13.18 -15.88 13.32
N ASP A 189 14.24 -16.61 13.03
CA ASP A 189 14.25 -18.06 12.89
C ASP A 189 13.66 -18.72 14.14
N ARG A 190 12.70 -19.64 13.94
CA ARG A 190 11.93 -20.26 15.02
C ARG A 190 12.80 -20.96 16.04
N ASP A 191 13.83 -21.67 15.58
CA ASP A 191 14.74 -22.41 16.44
C ASP A 191 15.63 -21.48 17.30
N SER A 192 15.74 -20.19 16.96
CA SER A 192 16.47 -19.19 17.76
C SER A 192 15.68 -18.79 19.00
N TRP A 193 14.40 -18.43 18.83
CA TRP A 193 13.57 -17.93 19.92
C TRP A 193 12.76 -19.03 20.63
N ASN A 194 12.57 -20.19 20.00
CA ASN A 194 11.83 -21.35 20.56
C ASN A 194 12.48 -22.71 20.21
N PRO A 195 13.70 -22.99 20.68
CA PRO A 195 14.45 -24.20 20.32
C PRO A 195 13.83 -25.52 20.83
N THR A 196 12.97 -25.44 21.85
CA THR A 196 12.29 -26.59 22.44
C THR A 196 10.79 -26.29 22.52
N PRO A 197 10.07 -26.33 21.39
CA PRO A 197 8.70 -25.86 21.34
C PRO A 197 7.76 -26.75 22.16
N GLU A 198 7.01 -26.13 23.04
CA GLU A 198 5.90 -26.74 23.78
C GLU A 198 4.59 -26.02 23.42
N GLY A 199 3.61 -26.79 22.93
CA GLY A 199 2.31 -26.24 22.54
C GLY A 199 2.36 -25.34 21.29
N PRO A 200 1.28 -24.58 21.03
CA PRO A 200 1.22 -23.63 19.92
C PRO A 200 2.12 -22.41 20.14
N ASP A 201 2.93 -22.06 19.15
CA ASP A 201 3.85 -20.92 19.21
C ASP A 201 3.16 -19.58 19.47
N ASN A 202 1.94 -19.39 18.98
CA ASN A 202 1.17 -18.16 19.20
C ASN A 202 0.65 -18.00 20.64
N GLU A 203 0.78 -19.03 21.48
CA GLU A 203 0.49 -19.00 22.92
C GLU A 203 1.77 -18.89 23.76
N ASN A 204 2.95 -18.99 23.14
CA ASN A 204 4.24 -18.88 23.82
C ASN A 204 4.47 -17.43 24.29
N PRO A 205 4.74 -17.18 25.59
CA PRO A 205 5.04 -15.84 26.09
C PRO A 205 6.19 -15.13 25.36
N ILE A 206 7.24 -15.87 24.98
CA ILE A 206 8.39 -15.34 24.23
C ILE A 206 7.94 -14.82 22.86
N PHE A 207 7.00 -15.51 22.20
CA PHE A 207 6.41 -15.04 20.95
C PHE A 207 5.58 -13.78 21.17
N ILE A 208 4.74 -13.76 22.21
CA ILE A 208 3.84 -12.63 22.50
C ILE A 208 4.64 -11.35 22.83
N GLU A 209 5.74 -11.47 23.59
CA GLU A 209 6.61 -10.34 23.93
C GLU A 209 7.32 -9.72 22.71
N GLN A 210 7.43 -10.46 21.61
CA GLN A 210 8.02 -10.01 20.36
C GLN A 210 7.07 -9.22 19.46
N LEU A 211 5.81 -9.01 19.88
CA LEU A 211 4.78 -8.34 19.10
C LEU A 211 4.59 -6.89 19.54
N ALA A 212 4.50 -5.97 18.58
CA ALA A 212 4.09 -4.59 18.86
C ALA A 212 2.60 -4.44 18.53
N GLY A 213 1.75 -4.46 19.56
CA GLY A 213 0.30 -4.34 19.44
C GLY A 213 -0.22 -2.90 19.50
N VAL A 214 -1.29 -2.64 18.75
CA VAL A 214 -2.05 -1.39 18.73
C VAL A 214 -3.49 -1.70 19.12
N SER A 215 -3.89 -1.29 20.32
CA SER A 215 -5.27 -1.42 20.77
C SER A 215 -6.15 -0.32 20.22
N ASN A 216 -7.40 -0.66 19.92
CA ASN A 216 -8.38 0.23 19.27
C ASN A 216 -7.82 0.90 18.00
N PRO A 217 -7.32 0.11 17.03
CA PRO A 217 -6.77 0.66 15.79
C PRO A 217 -7.86 1.42 14.99
N PRO A 218 -7.50 2.42 14.17
CA PRO A 218 -8.43 3.39 13.58
C PRO A 218 -9.20 2.85 12.36
N PHE A 219 -9.38 1.53 12.25
CA PHE A 219 -10.09 0.91 11.14
C PHE A 219 -11.61 1.08 11.30
N ALA A 220 -12.27 1.39 10.19
CA ALA A 220 -13.71 1.42 10.09
C ALA A 220 -14.13 1.20 8.64
N LYS A 221 -15.33 0.65 8.45
CA LYS A 221 -15.90 0.41 7.12
C LYS A 221 -15.98 1.71 6.31
N GLY A 222 -15.42 1.71 5.11
CA GLY A 222 -15.38 2.87 4.22
C GLY A 222 -14.32 3.93 4.59
N THR A 223 -13.55 3.70 5.65
CA THR A 223 -12.38 4.52 5.99
C THR A 223 -11.13 3.79 5.54
N TRP A 224 -10.26 4.48 4.82
CA TRP A 224 -8.96 3.98 4.43
C TRP A 224 -7.92 4.29 5.51
N THR A 225 -7.20 3.26 5.96
CA THR A 225 -6.07 3.40 6.89
C THR A 225 -4.79 2.98 6.17
N HIS A 226 -3.81 3.88 6.13
CA HIS A 226 -2.48 3.60 5.61
C HIS A 226 -1.68 2.83 6.64
N ILE A 227 -1.09 1.72 6.25
CA ILE A 227 -0.23 0.89 7.09
C ILE A 227 1.16 0.92 6.50
N LEU A 228 2.17 1.15 7.36
CA LEU A 228 3.56 1.05 6.96
C LEU A 228 4.38 0.31 8.02
N ILE A 229 5.06 -0.75 7.58
CA ILE A 229 6.05 -1.49 8.35
C ILE A 229 7.42 -0.96 7.91
N ASN A 230 8.22 -0.45 8.85
CA ASN A 230 9.55 0.08 8.58
C ASN A 230 10.57 -0.70 9.42
N TYR A 231 11.59 -1.27 8.82
CA TYR A 231 12.57 -2.09 9.54
C TYR A 231 13.99 -1.79 9.10
N THR A 232 14.95 -2.05 9.98
CA THR A 232 16.36 -1.85 9.69
C THR A 232 17.24 -2.73 10.56
N SER A 233 18.46 -2.97 10.07
CA SER A 233 19.50 -3.72 10.78
C SER A 233 19.08 -5.14 11.19
N LEU A 234 18.12 -5.76 10.49
CA LEU A 234 17.82 -7.18 10.68
C LEU A 234 19.06 -8.02 10.34
N ASN A 235 19.21 -9.19 10.97
CA ASN A 235 20.44 -10.01 10.95
C ASN A 235 21.66 -9.41 11.69
N THR A 236 21.45 -8.37 12.50
CA THR A 236 22.47 -7.79 13.39
C THR A 236 21.97 -7.73 14.83
N ASP A 237 22.84 -7.35 15.77
CA ASP A 237 22.46 -7.11 17.18
C ASP A 237 21.62 -5.83 17.39
N HIS A 238 21.33 -5.08 16.33
CA HIS A 238 20.63 -3.79 16.36
C HIS A 238 19.31 -3.79 15.57
N GLY A 239 18.81 -4.97 15.21
CA GLY A 239 17.56 -5.10 14.46
C GLY A 239 16.40 -4.40 15.15
N LYS A 240 15.60 -3.67 14.37
CA LYS A 240 14.39 -3.00 14.85
C LYS A 240 13.36 -2.88 13.74
N ALA A 241 12.10 -2.85 14.15
CA ALA A 241 10.96 -2.61 13.28
C ALA A 241 9.95 -1.68 13.94
N ALA A 242 9.21 -0.94 13.13
CA ALA A 242 8.19 0.00 13.56
C ALA A 242 6.95 -0.10 12.69
N LEU A 243 5.79 0.02 13.33
CA LEU A 243 4.49 0.09 12.70
C LEU A 243 4.01 1.54 12.70
N TYR A 244 3.65 2.02 11.53
CA TYR A 244 3.02 3.31 11.31
C TYR A 244 1.60 3.11 10.81
N MET A 245 0.70 3.97 11.26
CA MET A 245 -0.66 4.09 10.74
C MET A 245 -0.93 5.55 10.39
N ASN A 246 -1.37 5.82 9.15
CA ASN A 246 -1.64 7.18 8.66
C ASN A 246 -0.44 8.14 8.86
N GLY A 247 0.77 7.64 8.58
CA GLY A 247 2.02 8.39 8.75
C GLY A 247 2.51 8.55 10.20
N GLU A 248 1.76 8.09 11.20
CA GLU A 248 2.10 8.20 12.63
C GLU A 248 2.64 6.88 13.20
N LEU A 249 3.69 6.97 14.02
CA LEU A 249 4.24 5.81 14.72
C LEU A 249 3.23 5.26 15.76
N LYS A 250 2.97 3.95 15.72
CA LYS A 250 2.05 3.25 16.64
C LYS A 250 2.71 2.17 17.48
N GLY A 251 3.74 1.50 16.97
CA GLY A 251 4.42 0.43 17.69
C GLY A 251 5.87 0.28 17.25
N ILE A 252 6.73 -0.18 18.16
CA ILE A 252 8.13 -0.49 17.87
C ILE A 252 8.45 -1.86 18.44
N ARG A 253 9.06 -2.71 17.62
CA ARG A 253 9.82 -3.87 18.06
C ARG A 253 11.31 -3.53 18.03
N LYS A 254 11.97 -3.59 19.18
CA LYS A 254 13.40 -3.31 19.33
C LYS A 254 14.16 -4.60 19.57
N ASP A 255 15.49 -4.52 19.50
CA ASP A 255 16.42 -5.57 19.91
C ASP A 255 16.13 -6.92 19.22
N ILE A 256 15.82 -6.88 17.93
CA ILE A 256 15.61 -8.07 17.09
C ILE A 256 16.98 -8.66 16.79
N LYS A 257 17.38 -9.65 17.59
CA LYS A 257 18.68 -10.32 17.48
C LYS A 257 18.61 -11.69 16.81
N ASP A 258 17.42 -12.27 16.77
CA ASP A 258 17.20 -13.54 16.08
C ASP A 258 17.53 -13.38 14.59
N PRO A 259 18.28 -14.34 14.00
CA PRO A 259 18.59 -14.31 12.58
C PRO A 259 17.34 -14.53 11.73
N PHE A 260 17.42 -14.16 10.46
CA PHE A 260 16.45 -14.42 9.41
C PHE A 260 17.19 -15.16 8.29
N THR A 261 16.93 -16.46 8.18
CA THR A 261 17.61 -17.35 7.22
C THR A 261 16.65 -17.79 6.13
N TRP A 262 16.39 -16.90 5.16
CA TRP A 262 15.48 -17.20 4.06
C TRP A 262 16.12 -18.06 2.96
N GLU A 263 15.40 -19.09 2.57
CA GLU A 263 15.48 -19.63 1.22
C GLU A 263 14.76 -18.67 0.25
N LEU A 264 15.49 -17.69 -0.30
CA LEU A 264 14.91 -16.58 -1.08
C LEU A 264 14.05 -17.02 -2.28
N GLU A 265 14.32 -18.17 -2.89
CA GLU A 265 13.48 -18.73 -3.97
C GLU A 265 12.11 -19.22 -3.50
N LYS A 266 11.96 -19.46 -2.19
CA LYS A 266 10.72 -19.94 -1.56
C LYS A 266 9.99 -18.84 -0.79
N SER A 267 10.62 -17.69 -0.57
CA SER A 267 10.00 -16.58 0.15
C SER A 267 9.03 -15.83 -0.74
N ASN A 268 7.88 -15.50 -0.15
CA ASN A 268 6.77 -14.86 -0.85
C ASN A 268 6.16 -13.75 0.02
N ILE A 269 5.56 -12.77 -0.65
CA ILE A 269 4.77 -11.68 -0.10
C ILE A 269 3.30 -12.11 -0.20
N TYR A 270 2.80 -12.82 0.81
CA TYR A 270 1.43 -13.30 0.82
C TYR A 270 0.46 -12.21 1.23
N LEU A 271 -0.71 -12.18 0.57
CA LEU A 271 -1.72 -11.15 0.78
C LEU A 271 -3.04 -11.75 1.29
N GLY A 272 -3.63 -11.08 2.28
CA GLY A 272 -4.98 -11.27 2.76
C GLY A 272 -5.30 -12.66 3.31
N LEU A 273 -4.53 -13.14 4.29
CA LEU A 273 -4.80 -14.40 4.98
C LEU A 273 -5.92 -14.18 6.00
N GLY A 274 -7.12 -14.69 5.73
CA GLY A 274 -8.30 -14.44 6.56
C GLY A 274 -8.79 -12.98 6.53
N TYR A 275 -8.26 -12.17 5.61
CA TYR A 275 -8.65 -10.78 5.46
C TYR A 275 -9.95 -10.66 4.67
N ILE A 276 -10.87 -9.85 5.18
CA ILE A 276 -12.12 -9.48 4.52
C ILE A 276 -12.18 -7.95 4.53
N GLY A 277 -12.29 -7.35 3.34
CA GLY A 277 -12.15 -5.91 3.17
C GLY A 277 -11.41 -5.55 1.88
N LEU A 278 -11.09 -4.27 1.75
CA LEU A 278 -10.37 -3.71 0.61
C LEU A 278 -8.90 -3.48 0.97
N MET A 279 -8.01 -3.94 0.10
CA MET A 279 -6.59 -3.61 0.11
C MET A 279 -6.24 -2.82 -1.14
N ASP A 280 -5.34 -1.86 -0.99
CA ASP A 280 -4.88 -1.06 -2.13
C ASP A 280 -3.41 -0.61 -1.97
N GLU A 281 -2.79 -0.22 -3.08
CA GLU A 281 -1.51 0.51 -3.13
C GLU A 281 -0.35 -0.18 -2.39
N LEU A 282 -0.20 -1.51 -2.59
CA LEU A 282 0.93 -2.24 -2.02
C LEU A 282 2.23 -1.74 -2.64
N SER A 283 3.13 -1.22 -1.82
CA SER A 283 4.46 -0.76 -2.21
C SER A 283 5.53 -1.23 -1.24
N ILE A 284 6.71 -1.59 -1.77
CA ILE A 284 7.84 -2.10 -1.00
C ILE A 284 9.09 -1.32 -1.39
N TYR A 285 9.94 -1.04 -0.40
CA TYR A 285 11.13 -0.21 -0.53
C TYR A 285 12.35 -0.95 0.02
N ASN A 286 13.51 -0.79 -0.62
CA ASN A 286 14.78 -1.44 -0.28
C ASN A 286 15.58 -0.73 0.83
N LYS A 287 14.97 0.23 1.53
CA LYS A 287 15.62 0.95 2.62
C LYS A 287 14.66 1.27 3.75
N HIS A 288 15.22 1.53 4.92
CA HIS A 288 14.49 2.18 6.00
C HIS A 288 14.09 3.59 5.59
N LEU A 289 12.80 3.91 5.73
CA LEU A 289 12.29 5.24 5.39
C LEU A 289 12.45 6.21 6.57
N SER A 290 12.83 7.45 6.27
CA SER A 290 12.80 8.55 7.24
C SER A 290 11.36 8.98 7.53
N GLN A 291 11.15 9.73 8.62
CA GLN A 291 9.82 10.27 8.93
C GLN A 291 9.29 11.20 7.82
N GLU A 292 10.16 11.98 7.19
CA GLU A 292 9.79 12.84 6.05
C GLU A 292 9.29 12.01 4.86
N GLU A 293 9.96 10.90 4.54
CA GLU A 293 9.53 9.99 3.48
C GLU A 293 8.22 9.28 3.82
N ILE A 294 8.03 8.85 5.06
CA ILE A 294 6.77 8.23 5.52
C ILE A 294 5.61 9.22 5.39
N THR A 295 5.79 10.46 5.86
CA THR A 295 4.78 11.50 5.75
C THR A 295 4.51 11.86 4.29
N THR A 296 5.55 11.92 3.46
CA THR A 296 5.43 12.18 2.01
C THR A 296 4.62 11.07 1.33
N LEU A 297 4.97 9.81 1.59
CA LEU A 297 4.29 8.64 1.03
C LEU A 297 2.81 8.58 1.42
N TYR A 298 2.49 8.79 2.70
CA TYR A 298 1.11 8.86 3.18
C TYR A 298 0.29 9.98 2.50
N SER A 299 0.95 11.10 2.16
CA SER A 299 0.30 12.30 1.62
C SER A 299 0.23 12.35 0.09
N LEU A 300 0.65 11.29 -0.62
CA LEU A 300 0.56 11.25 -2.08
C LEU A 300 -0.92 11.33 -2.51
N GLU A 301 -1.27 12.32 -3.33
CA GLU A 301 -2.65 12.58 -3.72
C GLU A 301 -3.16 11.62 -4.81
N LYS A 302 -2.23 10.96 -5.53
CA LYS A 302 -2.52 10.01 -6.60
C LYS A 302 -1.87 8.64 -6.37
N GLY A 303 -1.61 8.31 -5.10
CA GLY A 303 -0.93 7.08 -4.75
C GLY A 303 0.54 7.05 -5.19
N VAL A 304 1.14 5.86 -5.10
CA VAL A 304 2.56 5.60 -5.37
C VAL A 304 2.89 5.77 -6.86
N HIS A 305 1.92 5.62 -7.77
CA HIS A 305 2.12 5.89 -9.20
C HIS A 305 2.67 7.30 -9.46
N GLN A 306 2.33 8.28 -8.62
CA GLN A 306 2.88 9.65 -8.67
C GLN A 306 4.41 9.70 -8.59
N LEU A 307 5.05 8.70 -7.97
CA LEU A 307 6.50 8.62 -7.90
C LEU A 307 7.13 8.11 -9.20
N LEU A 308 6.38 7.35 -10.00
CA LEU A 308 6.88 6.71 -11.21
C LEU A 308 6.79 7.61 -12.45
N ASP A 309 5.85 8.56 -12.44
CA ASP A 309 5.69 9.61 -13.45
C ASP A 309 6.95 10.47 -13.70
#